data_AF-A0A0F9NEE1-F1
#
_entry.id   AF-A0A0F9NEE1-F1
#
_cell.length_a   1.000
_cell.length_b   1.000
_cell.length_c   1.000
_cell.angle_alpha   90.00
_cell.angle_beta   90.00
_cell.angle_gamma   90.00
#
_symmetry.space_group_name_H-M   'P 1'
#
loop_
_entity.id
_entity.type
_entity.pdbx_description
1 polymer ?
#
loop_
_entity_poly.entity_id
_entity_poly.type
_entity_poly.pdbx_seq_one_letter_code
_entity_poly.pdbx_strand_id
1 'polypeptide(L)'
;MATKLTKNVKRETLGVKTRGKYRDRAIIVTLEPGDMLSFRIKGTQQEATVSLAHCYQLAQIVEGEMRYKQKVKEYKEKKKLGYKHLRQPKKIDFPFNKIYINALK
;
A
#
# COMPACT_ATOMS: atom_id res chain seq x y z
N MET A 1 -2.77 -25.39 7.11
CA MET A 1 -3.74 -24.66 7.95
C MET A 1 -3.09 -23.36 8.38
N ALA A 2 -3.69 -22.21 8.08
CA ALA A 2 -3.24 -20.94 8.64
C ALA A 2 -3.64 -20.88 10.13
N THR A 3 -2.70 -20.56 11.01
CA THR A 3 -2.95 -20.38 12.45
C THR A 3 -3.92 -19.22 12.66
N LYS A 4 -5.06 -19.49 13.31
CA LYS A 4 -6.04 -18.44 13.62
C LYS A 4 -5.48 -17.48 14.66
N LEU A 5 -5.55 -16.18 14.36
CA LEU A 5 -5.20 -15.14 15.31
C LEU A 5 -6.25 -15.08 16.42
N THR A 6 -5.88 -15.38 17.65
CA THR A 6 -6.80 -15.39 18.80
C THR A 6 -6.71 -14.14 19.67
N LYS A 7 -5.68 -13.33 19.47
CA LYS A 7 -5.41 -12.09 20.23
C LYS A 7 -5.01 -10.97 19.29
N ASN A 8 -5.35 -9.75 19.67
CA ASN A 8 -4.97 -8.57 18.91
C ASN A 8 -3.45 -8.39 18.93
N VAL A 9 -2.86 -8.20 17.75
CA VAL A 9 -1.43 -7.89 17.62
C VAL A 9 -1.29 -6.40 17.36
N LYS A 10 -0.66 -5.67 18.27
CA LYS A 10 -0.45 -4.22 18.17
C LYS A 10 0.99 -3.92 17.76
N ARG A 11 1.15 -2.99 16.82
CA ARG A 11 2.46 -2.48 16.42
C ARG A 11 2.40 -0.97 16.26
N GLU A 12 3.36 -0.28 16.85
CA GLU A 12 3.53 1.16 16.63
C GLU A 12 4.43 1.38 15.40
N THR A 13 4.01 2.26 14.50
CA THR A 13 4.86 2.71 13.40
C THR A 13 5.85 3.77 13.90
N LEU A 14 6.96 3.94 13.19
CA LEU A 14 7.78 5.14 13.34
C LEU A 14 6.91 6.37 13.05
N GLY A 15 7.16 7.47 13.78
CA GLY A 15 6.35 8.69 13.71
C GLY A 15 6.06 9.11 12.27
N VAL A 16 4.78 9.25 11.94
CA VAL A 16 4.37 9.54 10.57
C VAL A 16 4.36 11.05 10.37
N LYS A 17 5.01 11.52 9.30
CA LYS A 17 4.93 12.93 8.87
C LYS A 17 3.55 13.19 8.26
N THR A 18 2.53 13.35 9.09
CA THR A 18 1.23 13.90 8.68
C THR A 18 1.32 15.42 8.55
N ARG A 19 0.55 15.99 7.60
CA ARG A 19 0.34 17.45 7.53
C ARG A 19 -0.64 17.85 8.65
N GLY A 20 -0.34 18.92 9.39
CA GLY A 20 -1.25 19.51 10.40
C GLY A 20 -0.98 19.12 11.86
N LYS A 21 -2.02 19.17 12.71
CA LYS A 21 -1.98 19.09 14.19
C LYS A 21 -1.39 17.79 14.77
N TYR A 22 -1.29 16.74 13.96
CA TYR A 22 -0.86 15.40 14.38
C TYR A 22 0.53 15.00 13.87
N ARG A 23 1.31 15.98 13.39
CA ARG A 23 2.67 15.80 12.91
C ARG A 23 3.54 15.06 13.94
N ASP A 24 4.34 14.12 13.45
CA ASP A 24 5.32 13.33 14.21
C ASP A 24 4.73 12.35 15.25
N ARG A 25 3.40 12.11 15.22
CA ARG A 25 2.78 11.08 16.05
C ARG A 25 2.85 9.71 15.38
N ALA A 26 3.11 8.68 16.19
CA ALA A 26 3.06 7.29 15.75
C ALA A 26 1.63 6.86 15.41
N ILE A 27 1.48 5.99 14.43
CA ILE A 27 0.23 5.28 14.16
C ILE A 27 0.31 3.93 14.85
N ILE A 28 -0.68 3.63 15.67
CA ILE A 28 -0.89 2.32 16.27
C ILE A 28 -1.69 1.52 15.25
N VAL A 29 -1.08 0.44 14.77
CA VAL A 29 -1.72 -0.53 13.89
C VAL A 29 -2.07 -1.75 14.72
N THR A 30 -3.32 -2.16 14.69
CA THR A 30 -3.79 -3.37 15.38
C THR A 30 -4.31 -4.36 14.36
N LEU A 31 -3.75 -5.57 14.37
CA LEU A 31 -4.36 -6.70 13.68
C LEU A 31 -5.36 -7.36 14.63
N GLU A 32 -6.62 -7.38 14.22
CA GLU A 32 -7.74 -7.91 15.00
C GLU A 32 -8.12 -9.32 14.52
N PRO A 33 -8.65 -10.17 15.42
CA PRO A 33 -9.25 -11.45 15.05
C PRO A 33 -10.39 -11.23 14.03
N GLY A 34 -10.40 -12.03 12.96
CA GLY A 34 -11.39 -11.88 11.86
C GLY A 34 -10.88 -11.11 10.64
N ASP A 35 -9.55 -11.06 10.44
CA ASP A 35 -8.90 -10.45 9.26
C ASP A 35 -9.20 -8.96 9.10
N MET A 36 -9.24 -8.23 10.22
CA MET A 36 -9.43 -6.79 10.26
C MET A 36 -8.15 -6.10 10.75
N LEU A 37 -7.92 -4.89 10.25
CA LEU A 37 -6.76 -4.08 10.56
C LEU A 37 -7.24 -2.70 10.98
N SER A 38 -6.95 -2.32 12.22
CA SER A 38 -7.32 -1.03 12.79
C SER A 38 -6.14 -0.08 12.84
N PHE A 39 -6.42 1.19 12.59
CA PHE A 39 -5.45 2.28 12.58
C PHE A 39 -5.90 3.36 13.54
N ARG A 40 -4.99 3.78 14.41
CA ARG A 40 -5.23 4.84 15.38
C ARG A 40 -4.01 5.74 15.50
N ILE A 41 -4.20 7.06 15.44
CA ILE A 41 -3.12 8.00 15.73
C ILE A 41 -2.92 8.06 17.25
N LYS A 42 -1.68 7.89 17.71
CA LYS A 42 -1.35 7.91 19.15
C LYS A 42 -1.82 9.22 19.80
N GLY A 43 -2.55 9.10 20.91
CA GLY A 43 -3.13 10.24 21.63
C GLY A 43 -4.44 10.79 21.03
N THR A 44 -5.06 10.10 20.08
CA THR A 44 -6.44 10.38 19.61
C THR A 44 -7.37 9.23 19.96
N GLN A 45 -8.69 9.47 19.97
CA GLN A 45 -9.70 8.41 20.14
C GLN A 45 -10.25 7.88 18.81
N GLN A 46 -9.91 8.52 17.69
CA GLN A 46 -10.39 8.12 16.37
C GLN A 46 -9.68 6.84 15.93
N GLU A 47 -10.47 5.84 15.58
CA GLU A 47 -10.01 4.54 15.10
C GLU A 47 -10.72 4.25 13.78
N ALA A 48 -9.94 3.78 12.80
CA ALA A 48 -10.46 3.36 11.50
C ALA A 48 -10.11 1.89 11.29
N THR A 49 -11.10 1.06 10.99
CA THR A 49 -10.91 -0.38 10.78
C THR A 49 -11.18 -0.74 9.33
N VAL A 50 -10.29 -1.51 8.74
CA VAL A 50 -10.35 -1.93 7.33
C VAL A 50 -10.09 -3.43 7.24
N SER A 51 -10.76 -4.12 6.33
CA SER A 51 -10.47 -5.54 6.07
C SER A 51 -9.06 -5.72 5.51
N LEU A 52 -8.35 -6.72 6.02
CA LEU A 52 -7.01 -7.08 5.58
C LEU A 52 -6.96 -7.47 4.09
N ALA A 53 -8.04 -8.08 3.59
CA ALA A 53 -8.15 -8.41 2.16
C ALA A 53 -8.07 -7.15 1.29
N HIS A 54 -8.71 -6.06 1.71
CA HIS A 54 -8.67 -4.78 1.00
C HIS A 54 -7.30 -4.11 1.11
N CYS A 55 -6.68 -4.15 2.29
CA CYS A 55 -5.31 -3.68 2.45
C CYS A 55 -4.33 -4.43 1.55
N TYR A 56 -4.46 -5.76 1.45
CA TYR A 56 -3.64 -6.60 0.60
C TYR A 56 -3.83 -6.26 -0.89
N GLN A 57 -5.07 -6.10 -1.34
CA GLN A 57 -5.37 -5.69 -2.72
C GLN A 57 -4.75 -4.33 -3.06
N LEU A 58 -4.87 -3.33 -2.17
CA LEU A 58 -4.25 -2.02 -2.35
C LEU A 58 -2.72 -2.12 -2.42
N ALA A 59 -2.10 -2.93 -1.56
CA ALA A 59 -0.65 -3.15 -1.58
C ALA A 59 -0.19 -3.75 -2.93
N GLN A 60 -0.92 -4.73 -3.46
CA GLN A 60 -0.62 -5.32 -4.78
C GLN A 60 -0.70 -4.29 -5.92
N ILE A 61 -1.70 -3.40 -5.89
CA ILE A 61 -1.83 -2.33 -6.88
C ILE A 61 -0.60 -1.42 -6.84
N VAL A 62 -0.26 -0.92 -5.66
CA VAL A 62 0.86 0.00 -5.47
C VAL A 62 2.18 -0.65 -5.90
N GLU A 63 2.40 -1.92 -5.54
CA GLU A 63 3.59 -2.66 -5.94
C GLU A 63 3.71 -2.81 -7.46
N GLY A 64 2.64 -3.22 -8.15
CA GLY A 64 2.69 -3.36 -9.60
C GLY A 64 2.81 -2.01 -10.32
N GLU A 65 2.25 -0.92 -9.79
CA GLU A 65 2.50 0.42 -10.31
C GLU A 65 3.97 0.85 -10.15
N MET A 66 4.58 0.60 -9.00
CA MET A 66 6.00 0.87 -8.77
C MET A 66 6.88 0.08 -9.75
N ARG A 67 6.60 -1.23 -9.90
CA ARG A 67 7.31 -2.09 -10.86
C ARG A 67 7.14 -1.61 -12.30
N TYR A 68 5.93 -1.19 -12.69
CA TYR A 68 5.69 -0.63 -14.02
C TYR A 68 6.49 0.67 -14.24
N LYS A 69 6.45 1.61 -13.29
CA LYS A 69 7.22 2.86 -13.35
C LYS A 69 8.72 2.59 -13.50
N GLN A 70 9.25 1.61 -12.78
CA GLN A 70 10.64 1.19 -12.88
C GLN A 70 10.98 0.64 -14.28
N LYS A 71 10.16 -0.28 -14.81
CA LYS A 71 10.34 -0.79 -16.18
C LYS A 71 10.28 0.30 -17.25
N VAL A 72 9.39 1.28 -17.09
CA VAL A 72 9.30 2.44 -17.99
C VAL A 72 10.57 3.30 -17.91
N LYS A 73 11.13 3.50 -16.71
CA LYS A 73 12.37 4.24 -16.52
C LYS A 73 13.54 3.54 -17.22
N GLU A 74 13.70 2.23 -16.99
CA GLU A 74 14.71 1.40 -17.64
C GLU A 74 14.57 1.40 -19.17
N TYR A 75 13.33 1.30 -19.67
CA TYR A 75 13.06 1.39 -21.11
C TYR A 75 13.49 2.75 -21.68
N LYS A 76 13.19 3.85 -21.00
CA LYS A 76 13.60 5.20 -21.45
C LYS A 76 15.11 5.35 -21.44
N GLU A 77 15.80 4.83 -20.44
CA GLU A 77 17.27 4.85 -20.35
C GLU A 77 17.90 4.05 -21.48
N LYS A 78 17.45 2.80 -21.70
CA LYS A 78 17.94 1.97 -22.82
C LYS A 78 17.64 2.59 -24.18
N LYS A 79 16.48 3.24 -24.34
CA LYS A 79 16.13 3.94 -25.58
C LYS A 79 17.07 5.12 -25.84
N LYS A 80 17.42 5.89 -24.81
CA LYS A 80 18.41 6.99 -24.91
C LYS A 80 19.79 6.48 -25.31
N LEU A 81 20.17 5.31 -24.81
CA LEU A 81 21.46 4.66 -25.14
C LEU A 81 21.49 4.00 -26.53
N GLY A 82 20.40 4.07 -27.31
CA GLY A 82 20.38 3.58 -28.69
C GLY A 82 20.18 2.07 -28.86
N TYR A 83 19.73 1.36 -27.82
CA TYR A 83 19.43 -0.07 -27.92
C TYR A 83 18.33 -0.34 -28.96
N LYS A 84 18.60 -1.25 -29.91
CA LYS A 84 17.63 -1.72 -30.91
C LYS A 84 16.73 -2.80 -30.33
N HIS A 85 15.49 -2.91 -30.84
CA HIS A 85 14.49 -3.92 -30.44
C HIS A 85 13.96 -3.86 -28.99
N LEU A 86 13.85 -2.66 -28.41
CA LEU A 86 13.19 -2.49 -27.13
C LEU A 86 11.66 -2.61 -27.27
N ARG A 87 11.04 -3.50 -26.49
CA ARG A 87 9.57 -3.56 -26.37
C ARG A 87 9.11 -2.59 -25.31
N GLN A 88 8.09 -1.78 -25.62
CA GLN A 88 7.49 -0.90 -24.65
C GLN A 88 6.80 -1.74 -23.54
N PRO A 89 7.09 -1.48 -22.26
CA PRO A 89 6.41 -2.16 -21.16
C PRO A 89 4.91 -1.84 -21.20
N LYS A 90 4.08 -2.88 -21.08
CA LYS A 90 2.63 -2.74 -20.98
C LYS A 90 2.23 -2.45 -19.53
N LYS A 91 1.20 -1.62 -19.35
CA LYS A 91 0.59 -1.41 -18.03
C LYS A 91 -0.07 -2.72 -17.59
N ILE A 92 0.09 -3.06 -16.31
CA ILE A 92 -0.63 -4.19 -15.73
C ILE A 92 -2.07 -3.73 -15.54
N ASP A 93 -2.99 -4.38 -16.24
CA ASP A 93 -4.42 -4.20 -16.01
C ASP A 93 -4.79 -5.06 -14.82
N PHE A 94 -5.04 -4.40 -13.70
CA PHE A 94 -5.48 -5.07 -12.50
C PHE A 94 -6.99 -5.33 -12.57
N PRO A 95 -7.47 -6.56 -12.32
CA PRO A 95 -8.89 -6.89 -12.31
C PRO A 95 -9.59 -6.42 -11.02
N PHE A 96 -9.21 -5.25 -10.48
CA PHE A 96 -9.73 -4.75 -9.21
C PHE A 96 -10.87 -3.74 -9.43
N ASN A 97 -11.76 -3.70 -8.45
CA ASN A 97 -12.88 -2.76 -8.43
C ASN A 97 -12.36 -1.31 -8.54
N LYS A 98 -13.00 -0.48 -9.38
CA LYS A 98 -12.64 0.92 -9.64
C LYS A 98 -12.48 1.74 -8.35
N ILE A 99 -13.15 1.34 -7.28
CA ILE A 99 -13.08 1.91 -5.94
C ILE A 99 -11.63 1.99 -5.43
N TYR A 100 -10.82 0.93 -5.59
CA TYR A 100 -9.44 0.91 -5.09
C TYR A 100 -8.51 1.81 -5.89
N ILE A 101 -8.73 1.90 -7.20
CA ILE A 101 -7.95 2.78 -8.08
C ILE A 101 -8.26 4.25 -7.74
N ASN A 102 -9.51 4.58 -7.41
CA ASN A 102 -9.88 5.93 -7.01
C ASN A 102 -9.36 6.29 -5.61
N ALA A 103 -9.28 5.33 -4.68
CA ALA A 103 -8.72 5.56 -3.34
C ALA A 103 -7.22 5.88 -3.34
N LEU A 104 -6.51 5.59 -4.44
CA LEU A 104 -5.08 5.84 -4.61
C LEU A 104 -4.75 7.10 -5.42
N LYS A 105 -5.76 7.80 -5.97
CA LYS A 105 -5.59 9.08 -6.68
C LYS A 105 -5.56 10.25 -5.71
#